data_AF-A0A0E3WTW3-F1
#
_entry.id   AF-A0A0E3WTW3-F1
#
_cell.length_a   1.000
_cell.length_b   1.000
_cell.length_c   1.000
_cell.angle_alpha   90.00
_cell.angle_beta   90.00
_cell.angle_gamma   90.00
#
_symmetry.space_group_name_H-M   'P 1'
#
loop_
_entity.id
_entity.type
_entity.pdbx_description
1 polymer ?
#
loop_
_entity_poly.entity_id
_entity_poly.type
_entity_poly.pdbx_seq_one_letter_code
_entity_poly.pdbx_strand_id
1 'polypeptide(L)'
;MKFPRATHLVVLGKSWVDFAHIRALLADLGLEVNREKTTVNNIKKGFEFLGYSFREISSEEGLEGKIRLTPTGSSIRRVIEAVEKATEFDPSFPRPIECVLEDVQKVVNPWLHYYHHTEYVEGLEEIQRYFNAQLRQYTSKYRETELSRMQEGRQISKAF
;
A
#
# COMPACT_ATOMS: atom_id res chain seq x y z
N MET A 1 -2.64 -4.14 -12.33
CA MET A 1 -3.44 -3.17 -11.52
C MET A 1 -4.76 -2.95 -12.24
N LYS A 2 -5.90 -3.35 -11.66
CA LYS A 2 -7.22 -3.15 -12.27
C LYS A 2 -7.66 -1.74 -11.89
N PHE A 3 -7.60 -0.79 -12.82
CA PHE A 3 -8.11 0.55 -12.58
C PHE A 3 -9.58 0.46 -12.17
N PRO A 4 -10.03 1.22 -11.15
CA PRO A 4 -11.45 1.26 -10.83
C PRO A 4 -12.22 1.67 -12.09
N ARG A 5 -13.40 1.09 -12.29
CA ARG A 5 -14.34 1.64 -13.29
C ARG A 5 -14.50 3.14 -13.01
N ALA A 6 -14.71 3.93 -14.07
CA ALA A 6 -14.81 5.39 -14.04
C ALA A 6 -16.06 5.90 -13.29
N THR A 7 -16.28 5.42 -12.07
CA THR A 7 -17.40 5.74 -11.18
C THR A 7 -16.95 6.49 -9.94
N HIS A 8 -15.65 6.74 -9.77
CA HIS A 8 -15.12 7.60 -8.71
C HIS A 8 -14.75 8.95 -9.32
N LEU A 9 -15.45 10.00 -8.90
CA LEU A 9 -15.26 11.37 -9.37
C LEU A 9 -14.92 12.27 -8.19
N VAL A 10 -14.06 13.25 -8.43
CA VAL A 10 -13.80 14.37 -7.52
C VAL A 10 -14.11 15.67 -8.26
N VAL A 11 -14.88 16.55 -7.63
CA VAL A 11 -15.18 17.89 -8.15
C VAL A 11 -14.51 18.89 -7.23
N LEU A 12 -13.65 19.74 -7.81
CA LEU A 12 -12.93 20.78 -7.07
C LEU A 12 -13.49 22.15 -7.45
N GLY A 13 -13.69 23.00 -6.44
CA GLY A 13 -14.19 24.36 -6.62
C GLY A 13 -13.51 25.33 -5.65
N LYS A 14 -13.40 26.59 -6.04
CA LYS A 14 -12.91 27.67 -5.15
C LYS A 14 -13.93 28.03 -4.07
N SER A 15 -15.20 27.76 -4.33
CA SER A 15 -16.33 27.95 -3.43
C SER A 15 -17.05 26.62 -3.18
N TRP A 16 -17.94 26.60 -2.19
CA TRP A 16 -18.82 25.46 -1.96
C TRP A 16 -19.61 25.15 -3.22
N VAL A 17 -19.52 23.89 -3.66
CA VAL A 17 -20.27 23.38 -4.80
C VAL A 17 -21.72 23.17 -4.36
N ASP A 18 -22.66 23.64 -5.19
CA ASP A 18 -24.07 23.33 -4.99
C ASP A 18 -24.32 21.84 -5.32
N PHE A 19 -24.34 21.03 -4.27
CA PHE A 19 -24.55 19.59 -4.40
C PHE A 19 -25.95 19.23 -4.92
N ALA A 20 -26.95 20.09 -4.75
CA ALA A 20 -28.26 19.86 -5.33
C ALA A 20 -28.21 19.97 -6.86
N HIS A 21 -27.51 20.98 -7.37
CA HIS A 21 -27.29 21.14 -8.81
C HIS A 21 -26.53 19.95 -9.42
N ILE A 22 -25.45 19.49 -8.79
CA ILE A 22 -24.69 18.31 -9.27
C ILE A 22 -25.57 17.06 -9.31
N ARG A 23 -26.43 16.85 -8.30
CA ARG A 23 -27.36 15.70 -8.30
C ARG A 23 -28.37 15.78 -9.43
N ALA A 24 -28.90 16.96 -9.72
CA ALA A 24 -29.84 17.14 -10.83
C ALA A 24 -29.18 16.78 -12.17
N LEU A 25 -27.96 17.29 -12.43
CA LEU A 25 -27.20 16.96 -13.64
C LEU A 25 -26.91 15.45 -13.77
N LEU A 26 -26.56 14.78 -12.67
CA LEU A 26 -26.34 13.34 -12.70
C LEU A 26 -27.64 12.55 -12.91
N ALA A 27 -28.75 13.01 -12.35
CA ALA A 27 -30.05 12.40 -12.55
C ALA A 27 -30.52 12.50 -14.02
N ASP A 28 -30.24 13.63 -14.69
CA ASP A 28 -30.50 13.81 -16.13
C ASP A 28 -29.71 12.79 -16.99
N LEU A 29 -28.56 12.33 -16.50
CA LEU A 29 -27.76 11.26 -17.11
C LEU A 29 -28.20 9.84 -16.69
N GLY A 30 -29.28 9.71 -15.90
CA GLY A 30 -29.75 8.44 -15.36
C GLY A 30 -28.84 7.86 -14.26
N LEU A 31 -28.02 8.69 -13.62
CA LEU A 31 -27.11 8.29 -12.54
C LEU A 31 -27.63 8.74 -11.17
N GLU A 32 -27.49 7.87 -10.18
CA GLU A 32 -27.78 8.20 -8.79
C GLU A 32 -26.50 8.33 -7.97
N VAL A 33 -26.46 9.34 -7.10
CA VAL A 33 -25.34 9.56 -6.20
C VAL A 33 -25.47 8.64 -4.98
N ASN A 34 -24.44 7.83 -4.73
CA ASN A 34 -24.34 7.05 -3.51
C ASN A 34 -24.01 7.97 -2.32
N ARG A 35 -24.99 8.20 -1.43
CA ARG A 35 -24.84 9.12 -0.29
C ARG A 35 -23.81 8.68 0.74
N GLU A 36 -23.62 7.38 0.92
CA GLU A 36 -22.66 6.83 1.88
C GLU A 36 -21.20 7.07 1.44
N LYS A 37 -20.98 7.10 0.12
CA LYS A 37 -19.65 7.29 -0.48
C LYS A 37 -19.35 8.74 -0.87
N THR A 38 -20.31 9.65 -0.71
CA THR A 38 -20.18 11.04 -1.15
C THR A 38 -20.00 11.97 0.03
N THR A 39 -18.93 12.75 -0.02
CA THR A 39 -18.60 13.71 1.03
C THR A 39 -18.26 15.06 0.42
N VAL A 40 -18.83 16.13 0.97
CA VAL A 40 -18.51 17.52 0.60
C VAL A 40 -17.68 18.11 1.74
N ASN A 41 -16.41 18.41 1.47
CA ASN A 41 -15.46 18.83 2.48
C ASN A 41 -14.54 19.94 1.97
N ASN A 42 -13.89 20.63 2.91
CA ASN A 42 -12.83 21.59 2.62
C ASN A 42 -11.46 20.89 2.53
N ILE A 43 -10.59 21.37 1.65
CA ILE A 43 -9.26 20.79 1.38
C ILE A 43 -8.32 20.77 2.61
N LYS A 44 -8.56 21.63 3.61
CA LYS A 44 -7.87 21.59 4.91
C LYS A 44 -8.10 20.30 5.68
N LYS A 45 -9.30 19.70 5.58
CA LYS A 45 -9.60 18.37 6.14
C LYS A 45 -8.93 17.26 5.32
N GLY A 46 -8.73 17.52 4.03
CA GLY A 46 -8.19 16.60 3.04
C GLY A 46 -9.22 15.58 2.54
N PHE A 47 -8.83 14.82 1.53
CA PHE A 47 -9.61 13.72 0.98
C PHE A 47 -8.68 12.68 0.33
N GLU A 48 -9.20 11.46 0.14
CA GLU A 48 -8.50 10.40 -0.55
C GLU A 48 -9.11 10.13 -1.94
N PHE A 49 -8.28 9.91 -2.95
CA PHE A 49 -8.71 9.53 -4.29
C PHE A 49 -7.66 8.69 -4.98
N LEU A 50 -8.07 7.55 -5.57
CA LEU A 50 -7.18 6.61 -6.29
C LEU A 50 -5.92 6.18 -5.52
N GLY A 51 -6.05 6.06 -4.20
CA GLY A 51 -4.96 5.67 -3.31
C GLY A 51 -4.00 6.80 -2.96
N TYR A 52 -4.30 8.04 -3.35
CA TYR A 52 -3.61 9.26 -2.94
C TYR A 52 -4.41 10.00 -1.86
N SER A 53 -3.71 10.64 -0.93
CA SER A 53 -4.26 11.57 0.05
C SER A 53 -3.86 12.99 -0.33
N PHE A 54 -4.84 13.89 -0.36
CA PHE A 54 -4.67 15.30 -0.67
C PHE A 54 -5.03 16.11 0.56
N ARG A 55 -4.14 17.00 1.01
CA ARG A 55 -4.39 17.90 2.14
C ARG A 55 -3.64 19.21 1.97
N GLU A 56 -4.27 20.33 2.31
CA GLU A 56 -3.59 21.62 2.37
C GLU A 56 -2.58 21.66 3.54
N ILE A 57 -1.38 22.17 3.28
CA ILE A 57 -0.35 22.36 4.30
C ILE A 57 -0.72 23.54 5.21
N SER A 58 -0.60 23.37 6.53
CA SER A 58 -0.85 24.43 7.50
C SER A 58 0.28 25.46 7.54
N SER A 59 -0.06 26.69 7.92
CA SER A 59 0.78 27.89 7.84
C SER A 59 2.08 27.87 8.66
N GLU A 60 2.26 26.93 9.59
CA GLU A 60 3.49 26.83 10.42
C GLU A 60 4.76 26.61 9.58
N GLU A 61 4.62 26.09 8.36
CA GLU A 61 5.73 25.81 7.43
C GLU A 61 5.97 26.95 6.41
N GLY A 62 5.20 28.06 6.47
CA GLY A 62 5.30 29.17 5.50
C GLY A 62 4.81 28.83 4.07
N LEU A 63 4.13 27.69 3.90
CA LEU A 63 3.65 27.14 2.62
C LEU A 63 2.11 27.14 2.53
N GLU A 64 1.45 28.14 3.12
CA GLU A 64 -0.01 28.23 3.13
C GLU A 64 -0.58 28.15 1.69
N GLY A 65 -1.60 27.32 1.50
CA GLY A 65 -2.21 27.08 0.19
C GLY A 65 -1.56 26.00 -0.68
N LYS A 66 -0.41 25.42 -0.28
CA LYS A 66 0.18 24.26 -1.00
C LYS A 66 -0.57 22.97 -0.64
N ILE A 67 -0.81 22.12 -1.64
CA ILE A 67 -1.40 20.79 -1.44
C ILE A 67 -0.28 19.76 -1.28
N ARG A 68 -0.29 19.08 -0.13
CA ARG A 68 0.50 17.88 0.13
C ARG A 68 -0.20 16.67 -0.50
N LEU A 69 0.59 15.89 -1.23
CA LEU A 69 0.17 14.66 -1.92
C LEU A 69 0.95 13.50 -1.34
N THR A 70 0.27 12.54 -0.72
CA THR A 70 0.91 11.35 -0.11
C THR A 70 0.20 10.06 -0.53
N PRO A 71 0.85 8.89 -0.43
CA PRO A 71 0.15 7.62 -0.48
C PRO A 71 -0.83 7.48 0.70
N THR A 72 -2.00 6.88 0.46
CA THR A 72 -2.93 6.56 1.56
C THR A 72 -2.39 5.46 2.46
N GLY A 73 -2.76 5.48 3.74
CA GLY A 73 -2.41 4.39 4.67
C GLY A 73 -2.97 3.03 4.22
N SER A 74 -4.12 3.02 3.52
CA SER A 74 -4.66 1.79 2.93
C SER A 74 -3.80 1.24 1.79
N SER A 75 -3.13 2.10 1.03
CA SER A 75 -2.18 1.69 -0.03
C SER A 75 -0.93 1.05 0.58
N ILE A 76 -0.36 1.69 1.60
CA ILE A 76 0.81 1.20 2.34
C ILE A 76 0.50 -0.18 2.96
N ARG A 77 -0.63 -0.30 3.67
CA ARG A 77 -1.04 -1.60 4.27
C ARG A 77 -1.17 -2.72 3.27
N ARG A 78 -1.77 -2.46 2.09
CA ARG A 78 -1.90 -3.49 1.04
C ARG A 78 -0.54 -4.01 0.56
N VAL A 79 0.47 -3.14 0.49
CA VAL A 79 1.83 -3.56 0.14
C VAL A 79 2.45 -4.38 1.26
N ILE A 80 2.31 -3.95 2.52
CA ILE A 80 2.78 -4.70 3.68
C ILE A 80 2.18 -6.12 3.69
N GLU A 81 0.86 -6.24 3.54
CA GLU A 81 0.17 -7.54 3.47
C GLU A 81 0.68 -8.42 2.31
N ALA A 82 1.00 -7.81 1.16
CA ALA A 82 1.55 -8.53 0.02
C ALA A 82 3.02 -8.94 0.24
N VAL A 83 3.82 -8.12 0.93
CA VAL A 83 5.17 -8.48 1.37
C VAL A 83 5.10 -9.64 2.36
N GLU A 84 4.21 -9.61 3.34
CA GLU A 84 4.03 -10.70 4.31
C GLU A 84 3.75 -12.04 3.63
N LYS A 85 2.85 -12.05 2.64
CA LYS A 85 2.56 -13.23 1.81
C LYS A 85 3.77 -13.67 0.99
N ALA A 86 4.50 -12.73 0.37
CA ALA A 86 5.71 -13.04 -0.39
C ALA A 86 6.81 -13.65 0.49
N THR A 87 6.85 -13.29 1.78
CA THR A 87 7.79 -13.79 2.78
C THR A 87 7.26 -14.95 3.64
N GLU A 88 6.13 -15.56 3.25
CA GLU A 88 5.60 -16.72 3.98
C GLU A 88 6.60 -17.88 3.93
N PHE A 89 6.84 -18.49 5.11
CA PHE A 89 7.82 -19.56 5.29
C PHE A 89 7.12 -20.91 5.41
N ASP A 90 7.45 -21.84 4.51
CA ASP A 90 7.05 -23.23 4.58
C ASP A 90 8.28 -24.11 4.92
N PRO A 91 8.33 -24.76 6.11
CA PRO A 91 9.44 -25.65 6.48
C PRO A 91 9.56 -26.90 5.59
N SER A 92 8.48 -27.30 4.93
CA SER A 92 8.49 -28.43 3.99
C SER A 92 9.23 -28.05 2.70
N PHE A 93 9.08 -26.80 2.27
CA PHE A 93 9.64 -26.27 1.03
C PHE A 93 10.31 -24.91 1.25
N PRO A 94 11.41 -24.85 2.03
CA PRO A 94 12.12 -23.61 2.29
C PRO A 94 12.71 -23.08 0.99
N ARG A 95 12.36 -21.85 0.63
CA ARG A 95 12.84 -21.20 -0.59
C ARG A 95 14.15 -20.46 -0.34
N PRO A 96 15.10 -20.45 -1.28
CA PRO A 96 16.29 -19.59 -1.22
C PRO A 96 15.91 -18.13 -1.00
N ILE A 97 16.76 -17.39 -0.28
CA ILE A 97 16.47 -16.00 0.10
C ILE A 97 16.34 -15.10 -1.14
N GLU A 98 17.07 -15.40 -2.21
CA GLU A 98 17.04 -14.69 -3.48
C GLU A 98 15.64 -14.74 -4.11
N CYS A 99 14.99 -15.91 -4.09
CA CYS A 99 13.62 -16.05 -4.60
C CYS A 99 12.61 -15.23 -3.79
N VAL A 100 12.78 -15.17 -2.46
CA VAL A 100 11.92 -14.35 -1.59
C VAL A 100 12.12 -12.87 -1.88
N LEU A 101 13.36 -12.43 -2.07
CA LEU A 101 13.68 -11.04 -2.42
C LEU A 101 13.08 -10.63 -3.77
N GLU A 102 13.15 -11.51 -4.78
CA GLU A 102 12.53 -11.29 -6.08
C GLU A 102 11.01 -11.10 -5.96
N ASP A 103 10.34 -11.93 -5.15
CA ASP A 103 8.89 -11.81 -4.94
C ASP A 103 8.52 -10.52 -4.21
N VAL A 104 9.31 -10.09 -3.23
CA VAL A 104 9.13 -8.79 -2.58
C VAL A 104 9.33 -7.64 -3.57
N GLN A 105 10.34 -7.69 -4.42
CA GLN A 105 10.59 -6.65 -5.43
C GLN A 105 9.42 -6.51 -6.41
N LYS A 106 8.79 -7.63 -6.81
CA LYS A 106 7.59 -7.62 -7.67
C LYS A 106 6.40 -6.89 -7.03
N VAL A 107 6.38 -6.77 -5.71
CA VAL A 107 5.34 -6.08 -4.94
C VAL A 107 5.69 -4.62 -4.67
N VAL A 108 6.91 -4.35 -4.21
CA VAL A 108 7.35 -3.00 -3.79
C VAL A 108 7.61 -2.08 -4.98
N ASN A 109 8.24 -2.58 -6.06
CA ASN A 109 8.61 -1.73 -7.20
C ASN A 109 7.39 -1.08 -7.88
N PRO A 110 6.28 -1.80 -8.17
CA PRO A 110 5.09 -1.16 -8.72
C PRO A 110 4.52 -0.05 -7.84
N TRP A 111 4.53 -0.25 -6.51
CA TRP A 111 4.08 0.78 -5.57
C TRP A 111 4.98 2.00 -5.63
N LEU A 112 6.31 1.81 -5.59
CA LEU A 112 7.26 2.90 -5.71
C LEU A 112 7.08 3.66 -7.03
N HIS A 113 6.99 2.96 -8.17
CA HIS A 113 6.75 3.58 -9.46
C HIS A 113 5.44 4.38 -9.51
N TYR A 114 4.39 3.91 -8.84
CA TYR A 114 3.11 4.61 -8.80
C TYR A 114 3.13 5.87 -7.92
N TYR A 115 3.95 5.90 -6.85
CA TYR A 115 3.96 6.99 -5.86
C TYR A 115 5.22 7.88 -5.88
N HIS A 116 6.24 7.58 -6.70
CA HIS A 116 7.54 8.27 -6.68
C HIS A 116 7.47 9.80 -6.90
N HIS A 117 6.37 10.31 -7.45
CA HIS A 117 6.13 11.73 -7.69
C HIS A 117 5.41 12.44 -6.54
N THR A 118 5.20 11.75 -5.41
CA THR A 118 4.48 12.24 -4.22
C THR A 118 5.42 12.36 -3.02
N GLU A 119 4.92 12.82 -1.86
CA GLU A 119 5.64 12.70 -0.58
C GLU A 119 5.52 11.25 -0.05
N TYR A 120 6.20 10.31 -0.71
CA TYR A 120 6.08 8.86 -0.45
C TYR A 120 7.05 8.31 0.60
N VAL A 121 8.04 9.10 1.04
CA VAL A 121 9.18 8.63 1.84
C VAL A 121 8.74 7.96 3.12
N GLU A 122 7.83 8.58 3.88
CA GLU A 122 7.31 8.01 5.14
C GLU A 122 6.63 6.64 4.92
N GLY A 123 5.83 6.53 3.85
CA GLY A 123 5.20 5.27 3.48
C GLY A 123 6.21 4.20 3.06
N LEU A 124 7.27 4.58 2.35
CA LEU A 124 8.34 3.66 1.96
C LEU A 124 9.13 3.17 3.18
N GLU A 125 9.44 4.05 4.12
CA GLU A 125 10.11 3.69 5.38
C GLU A 125 9.26 2.71 6.18
N GLU A 126 7.94 2.88 6.22
CA GLU A 126 7.03 1.92 6.85
C GLU A 126 7.12 0.55 6.19
N ILE A 127 6.98 0.48 4.86
CA ILE A 127 7.11 -0.77 4.09
C ILE A 127 8.47 -1.44 4.37
N GLN A 128 9.55 -0.65 4.37
CA GLN A 128 10.91 -1.14 4.61
C GLN A 128 11.07 -1.73 6.02
N ARG A 129 10.48 -1.11 7.06
CA ARG A 129 10.52 -1.66 8.43
C ARG A 129 9.89 -3.04 8.50
N TYR A 130 8.71 -3.22 7.91
CA TYR A 130 8.00 -4.52 7.88
C TYR A 130 8.78 -5.57 7.09
N PHE A 131 9.21 -5.22 5.88
CA PHE A 131 10.05 -6.08 5.05
C PHE A 131 11.31 -6.58 5.80
N ASN A 132 12.05 -5.67 6.43
CA ASN A 132 13.25 -6.03 7.18
C ASN A 132 12.95 -6.96 8.36
N ALA A 133 11.80 -6.77 9.03
CA ALA A 133 11.37 -7.66 10.11
C ALA A 133 11.06 -9.08 9.58
N GLN A 134 10.34 -9.17 8.47
CA GLN A 134 10.00 -10.44 7.83
C GLN A 134 11.24 -11.19 7.34
N LEU A 135 12.19 -10.49 6.69
CA LEU A 135 13.44 -11.11 6.23
C LEU A 135 14.29 -11.68 7.37
N ARG A 136 14.38 -10.97 8.49
CA ARG A 136 15.09 -11.48 9.68
C ARG A 136 14.44 -12.76 10.17
N GLN A 137 13.11 -12.78 10.29
CA GLN A 137 12.39 -13.97 10.72
C GLN A 137 12.58 -15.13 9.73
N TYR A 138 12.45 -14.87 8.43
CA TYR A 138 12.64 -15.87 7.38
C TYR A 138 14.03 -16.48 7.43
N THR A 139 15.07 -15.65 7.54
CA THR A 139 16.46 -16.11 7.58
C THR A 139 16.75 -16.97 8.81
N SER A 140 16.18 -16.63 9.98
CA SER A 140 16.31 -17.47 11.18
C SER A 140 15.67 -18.83 10.98
N LYS A 141 14.40 -18.87 10.52
CA LYS A 141 13.66 -20.12 10.25
C LYS A 141 14.36 -21.00 9.21
N TYR A 142 14.91 -20.38 8.16
CA TYR A 142 15.66 -21.07 7.13
C TYR A 142 16.90 -21.77 7.71
N ARG A 143 17.70 -21.07 8.53
CA ARG A 143 18.89 -21.67 9.17
C ARG A 143 18.54 -22.83 10.10
N GLU A 144 17.48 -22.68 10.91
CA GLU A 144 17.02 -23.73 11.82
C GLU A 144 16.58 -25.00 11.06
N THR A 145 15.89 -24.82 9.92
CA THR A 145 15.44 -25.91 9.07
C THR A 145 16.62 -26.65 8.42
N GLU A 146 17.61 -25.91 7.90
CA GLU A 146 18.81 -26.51 7.31
C GLU A 146 19.66 -27.27 8.35
N LEU A 147 19.81 -26.72 9.56
CA LEU A 147 20.50 -27.40 10.66
C LEU A 147 19.81 -28.72 11.04
N SER A 148 18.47 -28.73 11.10
CA SER A 148 17.68 -29.92 11.42
C SER A 148 17.86 -31.01 10.35
N ARG A 149 17.79 -30.63 9.06
CA ARG A 149 18.02 -31.54 7.93
C ARG A 149 19.43 -32.15 7.93
N MET A 150 20.44 -31.35 8.28
CA MET A 150 21.83 -31.82 8.39
C MET A 150 22.04 -32.81 9.56
N GLN A 151 21.28 -32.67 10.64
CA GLN A 151 21.34 -33.58 11.79
C GLN A 151 20.66 -34.91 11.48
N GLU A 152 19.47 -34.88 10.86
CA GLU A 152 18.74 -36.07 10.41
C GLU A 152 19.56 -36.89 9.40
N GLY A 153 20.13 -36.25 8.38
CA GLY A 153 20.98 -36.93 7.40
C GLY A 153 22.20 -37.61 8.02
N ARG A 154 22.82 -36.98 9.04
CA ARG A 154 23.94 -37.57 9.79
C ARG A 154 23.53 -38.73 10.70
N GLN A 155 22.30 -38.75 11.19
CA GLN A 155 21.76 -39.88 11.96
C GLN A 155 21.52 -41.08 11.05
N ILE A 156 20.91 -40.85 9.88
CA ILE A 156 20.66 -41.90 8.88
C ILE A 156 21.99 -42.51 8.41
N SER A 157 23.00 -41.70 8.09
CA SER A 157 24.30 -42.21 7.64
C SER A 157 25.10 -42.99 8.70
N LYS A 158 24.73 -42.90 9.98
CA LYS A 158 25.33 -43.68 11.08
C LYS A 158 24.56 -44.96 11.39
N ALA A 159 23.34 -45.09 10.89
CA ALA A 159 22.46 -46.24 11.12
C ALA A 159 22.62 -47.35 10.07
N PHE A 160 23.36 -47.08 9.00
CA PHE A 160 23.78 -48.02 7.95
C PHE A 160 25.30 -48.14 7.94
#